data_AF-A0A1H2VUU5-F1
#
_entry.id   AF-A0A1H2VUU5-F1
#
_cell.length_a   1.000
_cell.length_b   1.000
_cell.length_c   1.000
_cell.angle_alpha   90.00
_cell.angle_beta   90.00
_cell.angle_gamma   90.00
#
_symmetry.space_group_name_H-M   'P 1'
#
loop_
_entity.id
_entity.type
_entity.pdbx_description
1 polymer ?
#
loop_
_entity_poly.entity_id
_entity_poly.type
_entity_poly.pdbx_seq_one_letter_code
_entity_poly.pdbx_strand_id
1 'polypeptide(L)'
;MGYSPELKEAMLRRLLPPNNESVAKVSREEGIPQQTLTRWKNEAKANGGVAKEAAKLNRDLKDSKKEVKKLEKELQRKEKALAEAAALLVLSKKANAIWGDPEEEK
;
A
#
# COMPACT_ATOMS: atom_id res chain seq x y z
N MET A 1 1.92 -41.20 15.45
CA MET A 1 1.90 -40.68 14.06
C MET A 1 1.99 -39.17 14.12
N GLY A 2 3.11 -38.60 13.70
CA GLY A 2 3.30 -37.14 13.65
C GLY A 2 2.87 -36.61 12.28
N TYR A 3 2.20 -35.47 12.25
CA TYR A 3 1.92 -34.76 11.00
C TYR A 3 3.24 -34.32 10.35
N SER A 4 3.33 -34.41 9.02
CA SER A 4 4.50 -33.93 8.28
C SER A 4 4.70 -32.42 8.51
N PRO A 5 5.95 -31.94 8.63
CA PRO A 5 6.24 -30.50 8.74
C PRO A 5 5.70 -29.70 7.55
N GLU A 6 5.73 -30.26 6.34
CA GLU A 6 5.20 -29.62 5.13
C GLU A 6 3.69 -29.36 5.24
N LEU A 7 2.95 -30.33 5.79
CA LEU A 7 1.52 -30.21 6.03
C LEU A 7 1.22 -29.15 7.11
N LYS A 8 2.02 -29.10 8.18
CA LYS A 8 1.90 -28.05 9.21
C LYS A 8 2.12 -26.66 8.60
N GLU A 9 3.13 -26.50 7.75
CA GLU A 9 3.42 -25.22 7.09
C GLU A 9 2.32 -24.79 6.11
N ALA A 10 1.80 -25.74 5.30
CA ALA A 10 0.68 -25.48 4.40
C ALA A 10 -0.56 -24.97 5.18
N MET A 11 -0.89 -25.62 6.30
CA MET A 11 -1.99 -25.19 7.17
C MET A 11 -1.75 -23.82 7.79
N LEU A 12 -0.52 -23.54 8.25
CA LEU A 12 -0.19 -22.24 8.82
C LEU A 12 -0.31 -21.10 7.80
N ARG A 13 0.06 -21.32 6.54
CA ARG A 13 -0.09 -20.34 5.46
C ARG A 13 -1.55 -19.97 5.17
N ARG A 14 -2.48 -20.91 5.38
CA ARG A 14 -3.93 -20.66 5.27
C ARG A 14 -4.47 -19.93 6.51
N LEU A 15 -4.03 -20.33 7.71
CA LEU A 15 -4.53 -19.84 9.00
C LEU A 15 -3.96 -18.49 9.48
N LEU A 16 -2.83 -18.06 8.91
CA LEU A 16 -2.13 -16.81 9.24
C LEU A 16 -2.34 -15.76 8.14
N PRO A 17 -2.03 -14.47 8.43
CA PRO A 17 -2.01 -13.44 7.40
C PRO A 17 -1.09 -13.83 6.23
N PRO A 18 -1.49 -13.56 4.97
CA PRO A 18 -2.62 -12.71 4.57
C PRO A 18 -3.98 -13.43 4.47
N ASN A 19 -4.03 -14.76 4.37
CA ASN A 19 -5.28 -15.50 4.08
C ASN A 19 -6.25 -15.52 5.26
N ASN A 20 -5.72 -15.65 6.48
CA ASN A 20 -6.47 -15.54 7.74
C ASN A 20 -7.74 -16.44 7.82
N GLU A 21 -7.69 -17.63 7.21
CA GLU A 21 -8.83 -18.57 7.17
C GLU A 21 -9.21 -19.07 8.57
N SER A 22 -10.48 -19.46 8.74
CA SER A 22 -10.97 -19.96 10.03
C SER A 22 -10.49 -21.38 10.30
N VAL A 23 -10.14 -21.66 11.55
CA VAL A 23 -9.69 -23.00 11.98
C VAL A 23 -10.78 -24.04 11.71
N ALA A 24 -12.05 -23.69 11.89
CA ALA A 24 -13.17 -24.59 11.63
C ALA A 24 -13.29 -24.97 10.15
N LYS A 25 -13.01 -24.05 9.22
CA LYS A 25 -13.04 -24.31 7.78
C LYS A 25 -11.91 -25.26 7.38
N VAL A 26 -10.67 -24.92 7.75
CA VAL A 26 -9.49 -25.75 7.45
C VAL A 26 -9.60 -27.13 8.08
N SER A 27 -10.15 -27.22 9.30
CA SER A 27 -10.40 -28.49 9.99
C SER A 27 -11.36 -29.41 9.22
N ARG A 28 -12.43 -28.85 8.63
CA ARG A 28 -13.41 -29.61 7.85
C ARG A 28 -12.84 -30.08 6.51
N GLU A 29 -12.04 -29.25 5.87
CA GLU A 29 -11.46 -29.57 4.55
C GLU A 29 -10.34 -30.60 4.63
N GLU A 30 -9.48 -30.49 5.64
CA GLU A 30 -8.25 -31.29 5.74
C GLU A 30 -8.39 -32.47 6.71
N GLY A 31 -9.53 -32.56 7.41
CA GLY A 31 -9.80 -33.60 8.42
C GLY A 31 -8.94 -33.47 9.69
N ILE A 32 -8.24 -32.35 9.88
CA ILE A 32 -7.34 -32.13 11.02
C ILE A 32 -8.16 -31.59 12.21
N PRO A 33 -7.97 -32.10 13.45
CA PRO A 33 -8.67 -31.58 14.61
C PRO A 33 -8.41 -30.08 14.84
N GLN A 34 -9.48 -29.34 15.15
CA GLN A 34 -9.40 -27.88 15.40
C GLN A 34 -8.38 -27.52 16.49
N GLN A 35 -8.26 -28.36 17.52
CA GLN A 35 -7.28 -28.15 18.60
C GLN A 35 -5.84 -28.18 18.07
N THR A 36 -5.51 -29.10 17.15
CA THR A 36 -4.18 -29.21 16.55
C THR A 36 -3.84 -27.98 15.72
N LEU A 37 -4.77 -27.54 14.87
CA LEU A 37 -4.61 -26.33 14.05
C LEU A 37 -4.49 -25.07 14.92
N THR A 38 -5.29 -24.97 15.98
CA THR A 38 -5.21 -23.86 16.95
C THR A 38 -3.86 -23.83 17.65
N ARG A 39 -3.37 -25.00 18.08
CA ARG A 39 -2.04 -25.13 18.69
C ARG A 39 -0.94 -24.67 17.74
N TRP A 40 -0.94 -25.12 16.48
CA TRP A 40 0.05 -24.69 15.50
C TRP A 40 0.00 -23.18 15.25
N LYS A 41 -1.19 -22.61 15.11
CA LYS A 41 -1.38 -21.16 14.95
C LYS A 41 -0.81 -20.39 16.15
N ASN A 42 -1.03 -20.89 17.36
CA ASN A 42 -0.51 -20.27 18.58
C ASN A 42 1.01 -20.42 18.69
N GLU A 43 1.57 -21.59 18.37
CA GLU A 43 3.03 -21.80 18.30
C GLU A 43 3.70 -20.87 17.28
N ALA A 44 3.10 -20.73 16.09
CA ALA A 44 3.62 -19.83 15.05
C ALA A 44 3.57 -18.34 15.46
N LYS A 45 2.55 -17.95 16.23
CA LYS A 45 2.47 -16.61 16.83
C LYS A 45 3.48 -16.43 17.98
N ALA A 46 3.62 -17.43 18.84
CA ALA A 46 4.52 -17.41 20.00
C ALA A 46 6.00 -17.39 19.59
N ASN A 47 6.36 -18.05 18.47
CA ASN A 47 7.71 -18.01 17.91
C ASN A 47 8.09 -16.65 17.28
N GLY A 48 7.26 -15.60 17.43
CA GLY A 48 7.66 -14.20 17.23
C GLY A 48 7.86 -13.75 15.78
N GLY A 49 7.84 -14.66 14.80
CA GLY A 49 7.96 -14.32 13.38
C GLY A 49 6.83 -13.42 12.89
N VAL A 50 5.58 -13.73 13.26
CA VAL A 50 4.40 -12.96 12.83
C VAL A 50 4.35 -11.56 13.47
N ALA A 51 4.77 -11.43 14.73
CA ALA A 51 4.80 -10.15 15.43
C ALA A 51 5.90 -9.21 14.89
N LYS A 52 7.09 -9.76 14.58
CA LYS A 52 8.18 -9.00 13.97
C LYS A 52 7.84 -8.56 12.55
N GLU A 53 7.23 -9.45 11.76
CA GLU A 53 6.82 -9.12 10.40
C GLU A 53 5.70 -8.07 10.38
N ALA A 54 4.70 -8.18 11.26
CA ALA A 54 3.68 -7.15 11.42
C ALA A 54 4.26 -5.79 11.86
N ALA A 55 5.26 -5.79 12.74
CA ALA A 55 5.95 -4.56 13.16
C ALA A 55 6.75 -3.94 12.00
N LYS A 56 7.42 -4.76 11.19
CA LYS A 56 8.13 -4.31 9.98
C LYS A 56 7.17 -3.73 8.95
N LEU A 57 6.09 -4.45 8.61
CA LEU A 57 5.05 -3.97 7.70
C LEU A 57 4.44 -2.64 8.15
N ASN A 58 4.20 -2.45 9.45
CA ASN A 58 3.67 -1.18 9.97
C ASN A 58 4.67 -0.02 9.84
N ARG A 59 5.98 -0.27 9.99
CA ARG A 59 7.02 0.75 9.75
C ARG A 59 7.08 1.12 8.27
N ASP A 60 7.16 0.11 7.40
CA ASP A 60 7.19 0.28 5.94
C ASP A 60 5.93 1.05 5.47
N LEU A 61 4.75 0.71 6.01
CA LEU A 61 3.50 1.43 5.72
C LEU A 61 3.54 2.89 6.19
N LYS A 62 4.14 3.17 7.35
CA LYS A 62 4.26 4.53 7.88
C LYS A 62 5.21 5.37 7.04
N ASP A 63 6.32 4.79 6.59
CA ASP A 63 7.30 5.51 5.78
C ASP A 63 6.78 5.75 4.37
N SER A 64 6.10 4.77 3.75
CA SER A 64 5.38 4.96 2.49
C SER A 64 4.33 6.08 2.59
N LYS A 65 3.54 6.14 3.67
CA LYS A 65 2.57 7.22 3.89
C LYS A 65 3.21 8.61 3.98
N LYS A 66 4.40 8.72 4.59
CA LYS A 66 5.13 9.99 4.64
C LYS A 66 5.59 10.40 3.24
N GLU A 67 6.08 9.44 2.46
CA GLU A 67 6.56 9.71 1.09
C GLU A 67 5.41 10.15 0.19
N VAL A 68 4.26 9.48 0.25
CA VAL A 68 3.03 9.90 -0.44
C VAL A 68 2.67 11.33 -0.07
N LYS A 69 2.62 11.66 1.22
CA LYS A 69 2.29 13.02 1.67
C LYS A 69 3.32 14.07 1.21
N LYS A 70 4.59 13.70 1.10
CA LYS A 70 5.64 14.58 0.60
C LYS A 70 5.47 14.84 -0.90
N LEU A 71 5.28 13.77 -1.68
CA LEU A 71 5.05 13.85 -3.12
C LEU A 71 3.78 14.62 -3.46
N GLU A 72 2.70 14.44 -2.70
CA GLU A 72 1.45 15.21 -2.85
C GLU A 72 1.70 16.72 -2.67
N LYS A 73 2.48 17.12 -1.66
CA LYS A 73 2.82 18.54 -1.45
C LYS A 73 3.69 19.10 -2.58
N GLU A 74 4.64 18.32 -3.06
CA GLU A 74 5.48 18.72 -4.20
C GLU A 74 4.65 18.87 -5.47
N LEU A 75 3.70 17.95 -5.70
CA LEU A 75 2.76 18.02 -6.82
C LEU A 75 1.91 19.29 -6.73
N GLN A 76 1.28 19.57 -5.59
CA GLN A 76 0.48 20.79 -5.39
C GLN A 76 1.27 22.07 -5.64
N ARG A 77 2.54 22.12 -5.20
CA ARG A 77 3.41 23.27 -5.46
C ARG A 77 3.70 23.45 -6.94
N LYS A 78 3.97 22.35 -7.66
CA LYS A 78 4.21 22.36 -9.11
C LYS A 78 2.96 22.78 -9.88
N GLU A 79 1.79 22.26 -9.50
CA GLU A 79 0.50 22.65 -10.09
C GLU A 79 0.20 24.14 -9.89
N LYS A 80 0.49 24.68 -8.71
CA LYS A 80 0.28 26.11 -8.43
C LYS A 80 1.19 27.01 -9.26
N ALA A 81 2.47 26.67 -9.37
CA ALA A 81 3.40 27.40 -10.23
C ALA A 81 3.02 27.29 -11.71
N LEU A 82 2.54 26.12 -12.16
CA LEU A 82 2.03 25.93 -13.51
C LEU A 82 0.78 26.79 -13.77
N ALA A 83 -0.14 26.86 -12.81
CA ALA A 83 -1.34 27.71 -12.91
C ALA A 83 -0.98 29.20 -12.99
N GLU A 84 -0.01 29.65 -12.18
CA GLU A 84 0.50 31.02 -12.23
C GLU A 84 1.14 31.34 -13.60
N ALA A 85 1.97 30.43 -14.14
CA ALA A 85 2.56 30.59 -15.48
C ALA A 85 1.48 30.62 -16.59
N ALA A 86 0.46 29.76 -16.50
CA ALA A 86 -0.66 29.78 -17.43
C ALA A 86 -1.44 31.10 -17.36
N ALA A 87 -1.65 31.65 -16.15
CA ALA A 87 -2.30 32.94 -15.97
C ALA A 87 -1.50 34.09 -16.62
N LEU A 88 -0.16 34.09 -16.48
CA LEU A 88 0.71 35.07 -17.14
C LEU A 88 0.64 34.97 -18.66
N LEU A 89 0.65 33.76 -19.23
CA LEU A 89 0.50 33.56 -20.68
C LEU A 89 -0.86 34.06 -21.18
N VAL A 90 -1.94 33.81 -20.44
CA VAL A 90 -3.28 34.30 -20.77
C VAL A 90 -3.31 35.84 -20.71
N LEU A 91 -2.71 36.45 -19.69
CA LEU A 91 -2.66 37.90 -19.56
C LEU A 91 -1.85 38.54 -20.69
N SER A 92 -0.68 37.99 -21.03
CA SER A 92 0.14 38.44 -22.15
C SER A 92 -0.61 38.34 -23.49
N LYS A 93 -1.31 37.23 -23.74
CA LYS A 93 -2.17 37.09 -24.93
C LYS A 93 -3.27 38.14 -24.99
N LYS A 94 -3.94 38.42 -23.86
CA LYS A 94 -4.98 39.46 -23.78
C LYS A 94 -4.42 40.87 -23.98
N ALA A 95 -3.25 41.17 -23.40
CA ALA A 95 -2.59 42.45 -23.58
C ALA A 95 -2.20 42.67 -25.05
N ASN A 96 -1.62 41.65 -25.71
CA ASN A 96 -1.33 41.72 -27.15
C ASN A 96 -2.60 41.85 -28.00
N ALA A 97 -3.71 41.24 -27.62
CA ALA A 97 -4.96 41.40 -28.38
C ALA A 97 -5.59 42.80 -28.26
N ILE A 98 -5.31 43.53 -27.17
CA ILE A 98 -5.86 44.88 -26.92
C ILE A 98 -4.90 45.97 -27.40
N TRP A 99 -3.60 45.79 -27.18
CA TRP A 99 -2.56 46.81 -27.39
C TRP A 99 -1.45 46.38 -28.35
N GLY A 100 -1.46 45.14 -28.82
CA GLY A 100 -0.52 44.71 -29.86
C GLY A 100 -1.01 45.20 -31.21
N ASP A 101 -0.24 46.10 -31.84
CA ASP A 101 -0.40 46.39 -33.26
C ASP A 101 -0.11 45.13 -34.09
N PRO A 102 -0.73 44.97 -35.27
CA PRO A 102 -0.40 43.92 -36.21
C PRO A 102 0.95 44.24 -36.88
N GLU A 103 2.05 44.18 -36.14
CA GLU A 103 3.39 44.20 -36.72
C GLU A 103 4.06 42.85 -36.53
N GLU A 104 3.81 41.97 -37.50
CA GLU A 104 4.85 41.16 -38.16
C GLU A 104 4.23 40.53 -39.43
N GLU A 105 3.94 41.37 -40.43
CA GLU A 105 4.13 40.98 -41.84
C GLU A 105 5.53 41.44 -42.26
N LYS A 106 6.50 40.52 -42.21
CA LYS A 106 7.58 40.39 -43.20
C LYS A 106 8.40 39.12 -43.00
#